data_AF-A0A523GZ05-F1
#
_entry.id   AF-A0A523GZ05-F1
#
_cell.length_a   1.000
_cell.length_b   1.000
_cell.length_c   1.000
_cell.angle_alpha   90.00
_cell.angle_beta   90.00
_cell.angle_gamma   90.00
#
_symmetry.space_group_name_H-M   'P 1'
#
loop_
_entity.id
_entity.type
_entity.pdbx_description
1 polymer ?
#
loop_
_entity_poly.entity_id
_entity_poly.type
_entity_poly.pdbx_seq_one_letter_code
_entity_poly.pdbx_strand_id
1 'polypeptide(L)'
;MKSSFRVVTVKGIGIFAHWTFLVMLAGLFAFYLYQGLSVVAALMGVALISTVFGCVVLHELGHAFMARHYGIPTLDITMYPIGGVARLTRMPTKPKEEFMIAIAGPAVNVAIAAVLYVVNGMMGANISMYEAMNTQANVLGMLMWINIGLVVFNMMPAFPMDGGRVFRAALATQMDYRTATHIASLAGQIIAVVFAVFGIFSGMWTLPFVAVFVFIAARQEVQHVMDRT
;
A
#
# COMPACT_ATOMS: atom_id res chain seq x y z
N MET A 1 17.81 12.30 1.79
CA MET A 1 18.40 11.10 2.42
C MET A 1 18.93 11.33 3.85
N LYS A 2 18.99 12.56 4.40
CA LYS A 2 19.56 12.82 5.74
C LYS A 2 18.68 12.39 6.94
N SER A 3 17.51 11.78 6.70
CA SER A 3 16.49 11.57 7.73
C SER A 3 15.90 10.15 7.75
N SER A 4 16.54 9.20 7.06
CA SER A 4 16.12 7.80 7.00
C SER A 4 17.20 6.86 7.53
N PHE A 5 16.79 5.88 8.34
CA PHE A 5 17.67 4.87 8.94
C PHE A 5 17.63 3.61 8.10
N ARG A 6 18.78 3.02 7.78
CA ARG A 6 18.83 1.73 7.07
C ARG A 6 18.44 0.62 8.03
N VAL A 7 17.44 -0.17 7.65
CA VAL A 7 16.93 -1.30 8.44
C VAL A 7 17.58 -2.59 7.97
N VAL A 8 17.47 -2.91 6.68
CA VAL A 8 17.98 -4.17 6.11
C VAL A 8 18.30 -3.97 4.62
N THR A 9 19.07 -4.87 4.02
CA THR A 9 19.31 -4.92 2.57
C THR A 9 18.87 -6.26 2.02
N VAL A 10 17.99 -6.27 1.02
CA VAL A 10 17.46 -7.49 0.40
C VAL A 10 17.83 -7.49 -1.08
N LYS A 11 18.65 -8.47 -1.51
CA LYS A 11 19.14 -8.62 -2.90
C LYS A 11 19.73 -7.32 -3.51
N GLY A 12 20.36 -6.48 -2.70
CA GLY A 12 20.97 -5.21 -3.11
C GLY A 12 20.04 -3.98 -3.04
N ILE A 13 18.79 -4.16 -2.62
CA ILE A 13 17.84 -3.07 -2.37
C ILE A 13 17.92 -2.69 -0.89
N GLY A 14 18.29 -1.45 -0.60
CA GLY A 14 18.29 -0.94 0.78
C GLY A 14 16.87 -0.64 1.23
N ILE A 15 16.46 -1.18 2.37
CA ILE A 15 15.19 -0.86 3.04
C ILE A 15 15.49 0.12 4.17
N PHE A 16 14.79 1.24 4.17
CA PHE A 16 14.98 2.34 5.11
C PHE A 16 13.69 2.67 5.84
N ALA A 17 13.81 3.10 7.10
CA ALA A 17 12.72 3.68 7.88
C ALA A 17 12.95 5.18 7.98
N HIS A 18 11.99 5.99 7.52
CA HIS A 18 12.05 7.43 7.76
C HIS A 18 11.80 7.74 9.24
N TRP A 19 12.41 8.78 9.81
CA TRP A 19 12.22 9.11 11.23
C TRP A 19 10.75 9.31 11.62
N THR A 20 9.90 9.81 10.71
CA THR A 20 8.45 9.95 10.96
C THR A 20 7.76 8.61 11.20
N PHE A 21 8.25 7.53 10.60
CA PHE A 21 7.76 6.18 10.86
C PHE A 21 8.11 5.73 12.29
N LEU A 22 9.33 6.02 12.75
CA LEU A 22 9.74 5.72 14.13
C LEU A 22 8.95 6.53 15.15
N VAL A 23 8.68 7.81 14.85
CA VAL A 23 7.83 8.67 15.68
C VAL A 23 6.39 8.15 15.74
N MET A 24 5.85 7.64 14.62
CA MET A 24 4.54 6.99 14.62
C MET A 24 4.51 5.77 15.54
N LEU A 25 5.52 4.89 15.49
CA LEU A 25 5.59 3.72 16.37
C LEU A 25 5.72 4.11 17.85
N ALA A 26 6.57 5.10 18.15
CA ALA A 26 6.72 5.62 19.51
C ALA A 26 5.42 6.30 20.01
N GLY A 27 4.75 7.05 19.14
CA GLY A 27 3.45 7.67 19.43
C GLY A 27 2.36 6.65 19.70
N LEU A 28 2.32 5.55 18.94
CA LEU A 28 1.41 4.43 19.19
C LEU A 28 1.66 3.80 20.56
N PHE A 29 2.93 3.53 20.87
CA PHE A 29 3.31 2.99 22.18
C PHE A 29 2.87 3.91 23.32
N ALA A 30 3.17 5.21 23.22
CA ALA A 30 2.76 6.21 24.21
C ALA A 30 1.24 6.34 24.32
N PHE A 31 0.51 6.25 23.21
CA PHE A 31 -0.95 6.29 23.20
C PHE A 31 -1.57 5.11 23.96
N TYR A 32 -1.03 3.89 23.80
CA TYR A 32 -1.48 2.73 24.55
C TYR A 32 -1.30 2.91 26.06
N LEU A 33 -0.14 3.45 26.47
CA LEU A 33 0.11 3.75 27.88
C LEU A 33 -0.81 4.86 28.41
N TYR A 34 -1.07 5.90 27.61
CA TYR A 34 -1.99 6.98 27.96
C TYR A 34 -3.43 6.48 28.15
N GLN A 35 -3.85 5.49 27.38
CA GLN A 35 -5.15 4.80 27.54
C GLN A 35 -5.19 3.84 28.74
N GLY A 36 -4.12 3.77 29.54
CA GLY A 36 -4.03 2.90 30.71
C GLY A 36 -3.80 1.42 30.40
N LEU A 37 -3.42 1.08 29.16
CA LEU A 37 -3.08 -0.30 28.78
C LEU A 37 -1.70 -0.69 29.30
N SER A 38 -1.48 -2.00 29.46
CA SER A 38 -0.20 -2.52 29.93
C SER A 38 0.93 -2.29 28.92
N VAL A 39 2.17 -2.24 29.41
CA VAL A 39 3.36 -2.17 28.55
C VAL A 39 3.40 -3.34 27.56
N VAL A 40 2.96 -4.53 27.97
CA VAL A 40 2.88 -5.70 27.10
C VAL A 40 1.90 -5.46 25.95
N ALA A 41 0.71 -4.91 26.22
CA ALA A 41 -0.26 -4.58 25.18
C ALA A 41 0.29 -3.52 24.22
N ALA A 42 0.99 -2.51 24.73
CA ALA A 42 1.65 -1.50 23.90
C ALA A 42 2.73 -2.11 22.99
N LEU A 43 3.56 -3.01 23.51
CA LEU A 43 4.56 -3.74 22.71
C LEU A 43 3.91 -4.63 21.65
N MET A 44 2.82 -5.32 21.98
CA MET A 44 2.07 -6.13 21.01
C MET A 44 1.46 -5.29 19.89
N GLY A 45 0.91 -4.11 20.21
CA GLY A 45 0.39 -3.17 19.21
C GLY A 45 1.48 -2.65 18.27
N VAL A 46 2.64 -2.28 18.82
CA VAL A 46 3.81 -1.88 18.02
C VAL A 46 4.31 -3.04 17.15
N ALA A 47 4.39 -4.25 17.69
CA ALA A 47 4.80 -5.43 16.94
C ALA A 47 3.82 -5.77 15.81
N LEU A 48 2.52 -5.65 16.05
CA LEU A 48 1.48 -5.84 15.05
C LEU A 48 1.64 -4.83 13.91
N ILE A 49 1.71 -3.53 14.22
CA ILE A 49 1.89 -2.49 13.18
C ILE A 49 3.20 -2.68 12.43
N SER A 50 4.29 -3.03 13.12
CA SER A 50 5.56 -3.35 12.46
C SER A 50 5.44 -4.54 11.51
N THR A 51 4.63 -5.56 11.86
CA THR A 51 4.37 -6.73 11.02
C THR A 51 3.52 -6.38 9.79
N VAL A 52 2.51 -5.51 9.95
CA VAL A 52 1.73 -4.98 8.82
C VAL A 52 2.63 -4.22 7.86
N PHE A 53 3.53 -3.37 8.37
CA PHE A 53 4.53 -2.70 7.54
C PHE A 53 5.53 -3.67 6.91
N GLY A 54 5.84 -4.78 7.57
CA GLY A 54 6.55 -5.90 6.95
C GLY A 54 5.85 -6.42 5.70
N CYS A 55 4.52 -6.56 5.74
CA CYS A 55 3.72 -6.95 4.56
C CYS A 55 3.78 -5.88 3.46
N VAL A 56 3.73 -4.59 3.82
CA VAL A 56 3.92 -3.48 2.87
C VAL A 56 5.32 -3.50 2.25
N VAL A 57 6.37 -3.82 3.01
CA VAL A 57 7.73 -3.97 2.45
C VAL A 57 7.78 -5.15 1.48
N LEU A 58 7.14 -6.27 1.81
CA LEU A 58 7.06 -7.43 0.90
C LEU A 58 6.30 -7.07 -0.39
N HIS A 59 5.23 -6.30 -0.28
CA HIS A 59 4.49 -5.74 -1.41
C HIS A 59 5.40 -4.92 -2.33
N GLU A 60 6.12 -3.93 -1.77
CA GLU A 60 7.07 -3.10 -2.53
C GLU A 60 8.21 -3.92 -3.14
N LEU A 61 8.67 -4.96 -2.44
CA LEU A 61 9.66 -5.91 -2.97
C LEU A 61 9.10 -6.70 -4.17
N GLY A 62 7.80 -7.01 -4.18
CA GLY A 62 7.12 -7.61 -5.33
C GLY A 62 7.26 -6.75 -6.58
N HIS A 63 6.94 -5.45 -6.47
CA HIS A 63 7.16 -4.49 -7.55
C HIS A 63 8.64 -4.41 -7.94
N ALA A 64 9.53 -4.29 -6.97
CA ALA A 64 10.96 -4.13 -7.22
C ALA A 64 11.59 -5.34 -7.93
N PHE A 65 11.19 -6.55 -7.57
CA PHE A 65 11.69 -7.77 -8.21
C PHE A 65 11.13 -7.93 -9.63
N MET A 66 9.86 -7.58 -9.86
CA MET A 66 9.31 -7.58 -11.21
C MET A 66 9.94 -6.50 -12.09
N ALA A 67 10.17 -5.29 -11.55
CA ALA A 67 10.86 -4.22 -12.26
C ALA A 67 12.29 -4.63 -12.64
N ARG A 68 13.00 -5.29 -11.71
CA ARG A 68 14.33 -5.84 -11.96
C ARG A 68 14.35 -6.90 -13.07
N HIS A 69 13.30 -7.72 -13.18
CA HIS A 69 13.17 -8.68 -14.29
C HIS A 69 13.14 -7.97 -15.66
N TYR A 70 12.54 -6.78 -15.74
CA TYR A 70 12.56 -5.93 -16.94
C TYR A 70 13.79 -5.01 -17.05
N GLY A 71 14.84 -5.25 -16.25
CA GLY A 71 16.07 -4.45 -16.27
C GLY A 71 15.91 -3.04 -15.69
N ILE A 72 14.90 -2.81 -14.84
CA ILE A 72 14.69 -1.55 -14.12
C ILE A 72 15.10 -1.75 -12.66
N PRO A 73 16.35 -1.40 -12.28
CA PRO A 73 16.78 -1.55 -10.90
C PRO A 73 16.06 -0.57 -9.96
N THR A 74 15.75 -1.06 -8.76
CA THR A 74 15.24 -0.27 -7.63
C THR A 74 16.41 0.16 -6.75
N LEU A 75 16.49 1.46 -6.44
CA LEU A 75 17.55 2.05 -5.63
C LEU A 75 17.36 1.71 -4.14
N ASP A 76 16.18 2.02 -3.62
CA ASP A 76 15.81 1.76 -2.23
C ASP A 76 14.30 1.81 -2.03
N ILE A 77 13.88 1.26 -0.89
CA ILE A 77 12.51 1.29 -0.40
C ILE A 77 12.54 2.03 0.94
N THR A 78 11.77 3.11 1.06
CA THR A 78 11.66 3.87 2.32
C THR A 78 10.26 3.75 2.90
N MET A 79 10.16 3.36 4.17
CA MET A 79 8.90 3.30 4.92
C MET A 79 8.56 4.67 5.52
N TYR A 80 7.35 5.12 5.25
CA TYR A 80 6.70 6.30 5.80
C TYR A 80 5.43 5.88 6.57
N PRO A 81 4.89 6.73 7.45
CA PRO A 81 3.61 6.44 8.13
C PRO A 81 2.44 6.12 7.20
N ILE A 82 2.48 6.64 5.97
CA ILE A 82 1.44 6.46 4.95
C ILE A 82 1.64 5.22 4.06
N GLY A 83 2.78 4.52 4.16
CA GLY A 83 3.10 3.36 3.32
C GLY A 83 4.58 3.22 2.97
N GLY A 84 4.90 2.31 2.06
CA GLY A 84 6.23 2.15 1.48
C GLY A 84 6.38 2.94 0.19
N VAL A 85 7.58 3.50 -0.06
CA VAL A 85 7.90 4.16 -1.33
C VAL A 85 9.14 3.51 -1.92
N ALA A 86 8.98 2.79 -3.02
CA ALA A 86 10.07 2.25 -3.82
C ALA A 86 10.58 3.27 -4.85
N ARG A 87 11.88 3.56 -4.85
CA ARG A 87 12.51 4.42 -5.86
C ARG A 87 13.10 3.59 -6.99
N LEU A 88 12.46 3.64 -8.15
CA LEU A 88 12.96 3.04 -9.39
C LEU A 88 13.94 3.99 -10.09
N THR A 89 14.94 3.44 -10.80
CA THR A 89 15.89 4.25 -11.59
C THR A 89 15.24 4.93 -12.79
N ARG A 90 14.20 4.31 -13.36
CA ARG A 90 13.37 4.88 -14.42
C ARG A 90 11.96 4.30 -14.35
N MET A 91 11.01 4.98 -14.95
CA MET A 91 9.65 4.45 -15.14
C MET A 91 9.64 3.43 -16.30
N PRO A 92 8.79 2.40 -16.25
CA PRO A 92 8.59 1.49 -17.38
C PRO A 92 8.08 2.25 -18.60
N THR A 93 8.57 1.89 -19.79
CA THR A 93 8.22 2.57 -21.05
C THR A 93 7.18 1.81 -21.86
N LYS A 94 7.00 0.51 -21.60
CA LYS A 94 6.01 -0.31 -22.30
C LYS A 94 4.82 -0.59 -21.38
N PRO A 95 3.57 -0.48 -21.89
CA PRO A 95 2.37 -0.79 -21.11
C PRO A 95 2.40 -2.18 -20.46
N LYS A 96 2.90 -3.19 -21.18
CA LYS A 96 3.03 -4.56 -20.63
C LYS A 96 3.98 -4.65 -19.43
N GLU A 97 5.09 -3.91 -19.46
CA GLU A 97 6.06 -3.88 -18.36
C GLU A 97 5.41 -3.21 -17.14
N GLU A 98 4.74 -2.08 -17.34
CA GLU A 98 4.01 -1.38 -16.27
C GLU A 98 2.92 -2.25 -15.64
N PHE A 99 2.10 -2.92 -16.45
CA PHE A 99 1.03 -3.80 -15.98
C PHE A 99 1.56 -4.92 -15.09
N MET A 100 2.60 -5.62 -15.55
CA MET A 100 3.19 -6.75 -14.80
C MET A 100 3.84 -6.27 -13.51
N ILE A 101 4.53 -5.13 -13.54
CA ILE A 101 5.11 -4.52 -12.33
C ILE A 101 4.00 -4.13 -11.37
N ALA A 102 2.94 -3.46 -11.82
CA ALA A 102 1.86 -2.98 -10.96
C ALA A 102 1.06 -4.11 -10.30
N ILE A 103 0.89 -5.27 -10.95
CA ILE A 103 0.23 -6.43 -10.33
C ILE A 103 1.14 -7.17 -9.35
N ALA A 104 2.48 -7.07 -9.50
CA ALA A 104 3.42 -7.86 -8.70
C ALA A 104 3.31 -7.59 -7.19
N GLY A 105 3.10 -6.34 -6.76
CA GLY A 105 2.89 -6.02 -5.35
C GLY A 105 1.60 -6.63 -4.79
N PRO A 106 0.41 -6.33 -5.38
CA PRO A 106 -0.85 -6.96 -4.99
C PRO A 106 -0.80 -8.50 -4.98
N ALA A 107 -0.10 -9.12 -5.94
CA ALA A 107 0.07 -10.56 -5.98
C ALA A 107 0.84 -11.11 -4.75
N VAL A 108 1.82 -10.36 -4.22
CA VAL A 108 2.49 -10.73 -2.97
C VAL A 108 1.52 -10.72 -1.80
N ASN A 109 0.65 -9.71 -1.69
CA ASN A 109 -0.34 -9.65 -0.61
C ASN A 109 -1.39 -10.75 -0.72
N VAL A 110 -1.80 -11.11 -1.94
CA VAL A 110 -2.68 -12.28 -2.18
C VAL A 110 -1.99 -13.56 -1.70
N ALA A 111 -0.70 -13.75 -2.02
CA ALA A 111 0.05 -14.91 -1.57
C ALA A 111 0.17 -14.95 -0.04
N ILE A 112 0.46 -13.81 0.60
CA ILE A 112 0.50 -13.70 2.08
C ILE A 112 -0.88 -14.06 2.67
N ALA A 113 -1.96 -13.50 2.15
CA ALA A 113 -3.31 -13.79 2.61
C ALA A 113 -3.67 -15.28 2.44
N ALA A 114 -3.31 -15.90 1.32
CA ALA A 114 -3.55 -17.32 1.08
C ALA A 114 -2.79 -18.22 2.06
N VAL A 115 -1.52 -17.90 2.35
CA VAL A 115 -0.73 -18.62 3.35
C VAL A 115 -1.35 -18.47 4.73
N LEU A 116 -1.72 -17.25 5.13
CA LEU A 116 -2.36 -17.00 6.42
C LEU A 116 -3.72 -17.71 6.54
N TYR A 117 -4.49 -17.78 5.46
CA TYR A 117 -5.75 -18.52 5.43
C TYR A 117 -5.54 -20.01 5.75
N VAL A 118 -4.58 -20.65 5.07
CA VAL A 118 -4.25 -22.07 5.29
C VAL A 118 -3.76 -22.29 6.73
N VAL A 119 -2.86 -21.45 7.23
CA VAL A 119 -2.34 -21.56 8.60
C VAL A 119 -3.44 -21.40 9.65
N ASN A 120 -4.34 -20.43 9.50
CA ASN A 120 -5.47 -20.25 10.42
C ASN A 120 -6.41 -21.47 10.40
N GLY A 121 -6.69 -22.01 9.21
CA GLY A 121 -7.50 -23.22 9.07
C GLY A 121 -6.88 -24.44 9.76
N MET A 122 -5.56 -24.61 9.67
CA MET A 122 -4.84 -25.69 10.36
C MET A 122 -4.84 -25.53 11.88
N MET A 123 -4.90 -24.30 12.38
CA MET A 123 -4.96 -24.00 13.82
C MET A 123 -6.39 -24.09 14.39
N GLY A 124 -7.41 -24.36 13.55
CA GLY A 124 -8.81 -24.34 13.96
C GLY A 124 -9.32 -22.95 14.35
N ALA A 125 -8.63 -21.89 13.94
CA ALA A 125 -9.02 -20.52 14.22
C ALA A 125 -10.20 -20.11 13.34
N ASN A 126 -11.14 -19.36 13.90
CA ASN A 126 -12.23 -18.80 13.11
C ASN A 126 -11.69 -17.70 12.18
N ILE A 127 -12.06 -17.77 10.91
CA ILE A 127 -11.56 -16.89 9.84
C ILE A 127 -12.51 -15.69 9.63
N SER A 128 -13.64 -15.64 10.35
CA SER A 128 -14.59 -14.54 10.31
C SER A 128 -13.91 -13.19 10.54
N MET A 129 -14.17 -12.25 9.64
CA MET A 129 -13.66 -10.87 9.74
C MET A 129 -14.03 -10.23 11.07
N TYR A 130 -15.26 -10.45 11.54
CA TYR A 130 -15.74 -9.90 12.81
C TYR A 130 -14.91 -10.40 13.99
N GLU A 131 -14.61 -11.69 14.04
CA GLU A 131 -13.83 -12.27 15.15
C GLU A 131 -12.35 -11.86 15.06
N ALA A 132 -11.79 -11.84 13.85
CA ALA A 132 -10.41 -11.41 13.61
C ALA A 132 -10.17 -9.94 14.00
N MET A 133 -11.15 -9.06 13.79
CA MET A 133 -11.02 -7.62 14.12
C MET A 133 -11.30 -7.31 15.60
N ASN A 134 -12.12 -8.12 16.28
CA ASN A 134 -12.54 -7.85 17.66
C ASN A 134 -11.78 -8.66 18.72
N THR A 135 -11.11 -9.74 18.33
CA THR A 135 -10.42 -10.63 19.27
C THR A 135 -8.91 -10.41 19.19
N GLN A 136 -8.30 -9.85 20.24
CA GLN A 136 -6.84 -9.68 20.34
C GLN A 136 -6.05 -11.00 20.17
N ALA A 137 -6.71 -12.15 20.34
CA ALA A 137 -6.11 -13.47 20.21
C ALA A 137 -5.89 -13.94 18.75
N ASN A 138 -6.60 -13.37 17.75
CA ASN A 138 -6.47 -13.82 16.35
C ASN A 138 -5.64 -12.86 15.48
N VAL A 139 -4.38 -12.67 15.86
CA VAL A 139 -3.43 -11.80 15.15
C VAL A 139 -3.22 -12.26 13.70
N LEU A 140 -3.17 -13.57 13.45
CA LEU A 140 -2.97 -14.11 12.10
C LEU A 140 -4.18 -13.85 11.20
N GLY A 141 -5.40 -14.04 11.71
CA GLY A 141 -6.63 -13.69 11.00
C GLY A 141 -6.72 -12.19 10.72
N MET A 142 -6.31 -11.35 11.68
CA MET A 142 -6.23 -9.91 11.48
C MET A 142 -5.25 -9.55 10.36
N LEU A 143 -4.04 -10.12 10.35
CA LEU A 143 -3.05 -9.91 9.29
C LEU A 143 -3.55 -10.39 7.91
N MET A 144 -4.31 -11.48 7.86
CA MET A 144 -4.92 -11.97 6.63
C MET A 144 -5.90 -10.94 6.05
N TRP A 145 -6.84 -10.47 6.86
CA TRP A 145 -7.82 -9.47 6.45
C TRP A 145 -7.18 -8.12 6.10
N ILE A 146 -6.10 -7.73 6.79
CA ILE A 146 -5.32 -6.55 6.41
C ILE A 146 -4.70 -6.73 5.02
N ASN A 147 -4.09 -7.89 4.72
CA ASN A 147 -3.52 -8.14 3.40
C ASN A 147 -4.60 -8.15 2.30
N ILE A 148 -5.77 -8.73 2.56
CA ILE A 148 -6.91 -8.67 1.65
C ILE A 148 -7.35 -7.21 1.44
N GLY A 149 -7.46 -6.43 2.52
CA GLY A 149 -7.79 -5.01 2.45
C GLY A 149 -6.77 -4.21 1.63
N LEU A 150 -5.47 -4.50 1.81
CA LEU A 150 -4.39 -3.90 1.01
C LEU A 150 -4.51 -4.25 -0.48
N VAL A 151 -4.91 -5.47 -0.83
CA VAL A 151 -5.15 -5.86 -2.23
C VAL A 151 -6.35 -5.11 -2.79
N VAL A 152 -7.48 -5.10 -2.08
CA VAL A 152 -8.71 -4.43 -2.52
C VAL A 152 -8.45 -2.95 -2.73
N PHE A 153 -7.81 -2.29 -1.77
CA PHE A 153 -7.48 -0.88 -1.86
C PHE A 153 -6.51 -0.61 -3.01
N ASN A 154 -5.39 -1.34 -3.07
CA ASN A 154 -4.38 -1.09 -4.11
C ASN A 154 -4.84 -1.46 -5.50
N MET A 155 -5.81 -2.37 -5.69
CA MET A 155 -6.34 -2.73 -7.01
C MET A 155 -7.51 -1.84 -7.48
N MET A 156 -7.92 -0.83 -6.70
CA MET A 156 -8.89 0.15 -7.19
C MET A 156 -8.33 0.91 -8.40
N PRO A 157 -9.13 1.15 -9.47
CA PRO A 157 -8.68 1.79 -10.70
C PRO A 157 -8.57 3.32 -10.52
N ALA A 158 -7.72 3.74 -9.59
CA ALA A 158 -7.56 5.12 -9.17
C ALA A 158 -6.11 5.39 -8.77
N PHE A 159 -5.52 6.48 -9.27
CA PHE A 159 -4.22 6.93 -8.79
C PHE A 159 -4.33 7.49 -7.36
N PRO A 160 -3.31 7.31 -6.51
CA PRO A 160 -1.95 6.82 -6.79
C PRO A 160 -1.77 5.29 -6.64
N MET A 161 -2.86 4.53 -6.50
CA MET A 161 -2.82 3.09 -6.23
C MET A 161 -2.38 2.29 -7.46
N ASP A 162 -1.91 1.06 -7.24
CA ASP A 162 -1.40 0.20 -8.31
C ASP A 162 -2.46 -0.14 -9.36
N GLY A 163 -3.72 -0.30 -8.96
CA GLY A 163 -4.86 -0.55 -9.82
C GLY A 163 -5.09 0.59 -10.81
N GLY A 164 -4.74 1.83 -10.44
CA GLY A 164 -4.70 2.95 -11.37
C GLY A 164 -3.65 2.76 -12.47
N ARG A 165 -2.46 2.24 -12.12
CA ARG A 165 -1.40 1.87 -13.09
C ARG A 165 -1.78 0.67 -13.93
N VAL A 166 -2.39 -0.36 -13.34
CA VAL A 166 -2.94 -1.52 -14.05
C VAL A 166 -3.99 -1.07 -15.06
N PHE A 167 -4.92 -0.22 -14.65
CA PHE A 167 -5.97 0.32 -15.49
C PHE A 167 -5.40 1.18 -16.62
N ARG A 168 -4.48 2.11 -16.31
CA ARG A 168 -3.77 2.91 -17.32
C ARG A 168 -3.04 2.01 -18.32
N ALA A 169 -2.27 1.05 -17.85
CA ALA A 169 -1.49 0.15 -18.70
C ALA A 169 -2.38 -0.69 -19.62
N ALA A 170 -3.55 -1.13 -19.13
CA ALA A 170 -4.54 -1.81 -19.95
C ALA A 170 -5.10 -0.89 -21.06
N LEU A 171 -5.48 0.35 -20.71
CA LEU A 171 -5.95 1.33 -21.69
C LEU A 171 -4.88 1.66 -22.74
N ALA A 172 -3.62 1.83 -22.31
CA ALA A 172 -2.49 2.16 -23.18
C ALA A 172 -2.13 1.05 -24.20
N THR A 173 -2.81 -0.09 -24.18
CA THR A 173 -2.71 -1.10 -25.26
C THR A 173 -3.54 -0.74 -26.49
N GLN A 174 -4.56 0.11 -26.33
CA GLN A 174 -5.52 0.48 -27.37
C GLN A 174 -5.49 1.97 -27.72
N MET A 175 -4.83 2.80 -26.90
CA MET A 175 -4.76 4.24 -27.09
C MET A 175 -3.42 4.81 -26.63
N ASP A 176 -3.18 6.07 -26.98
CA ASP A 176 -1.98 6.78 -26.57
C ASP A 176 -1.84 6.86 -25.04
N TYR A 177 -0.60 6.72 -24.55
CA TYR A 177 -0.28 6.71 -23.12
C TYR A 177 -0.78 7.96 -22.38
N ARG A 178 -0.81 9.12 -23.03
CA ARG A 178 -1.36 10.37 -22.46
C ARG A 178 -2.86 10.26 -22.22
N THR A 179 -3.60 9.80 -23.23
CA THR A 179 -5.05 9.60 -23.16
C THR A 179 -5.40 8.56 -22.10
N ALA A 180 -4.65 7.45 -22.05
CA ALA A 180 -4.79 6.43 -21.02
C ALA A 180 -4.55 6.99 -19.61
N THR A 181 -3.53 7.83 -19.43
CA THR A 181 -3.24 8.49 -18.14
C THR A 181 -4.37 9.43 -17.74
N HIS A 182 -4.90 10.22 -18.67
CA HIS A 182 -6.00 11.16 -18.40
C HIS A 182 -7.27 10.41 -17.97
N ILE A 183 -7.64 9.33 -18.67
CA ILE A 183 -8.82 8.52 -18.34
C ILE A 183 -8.63 7.84 -16.97
N ALA A 184 -7.46 7.25 -16.70
CA ALA A 184 -7.19 6.62 -15.42
C ALA A 184 -7.17 7.63 -14.25
N SER A 185 -6.66 8.84 -14.47
CA SER A 185 -6.76 9.94 -13.50
C SER A 185 -8.19 10.39 -13.28
N LEU A 186 -8.99 10.51 -14.33
CA LEU A 186 -10.41 10.86 -14.22
C LEU A 186 -11.18 9.81 -13.42
N ALA A 187 -10.95 8.53 -13.67
CA ALA A 187 -11.53 7.45 -12.88
C ALA A 187 -11.18 7.59 -11.39
N GLY A 188 -9.92 7.89 -11.07
CA GLY A 188 -9.49 8.17 -9.70
C GLY A 188 -10.15 9.40 -9.07
N GLN A 189 -10.32 10.48 -9.83
CA GLN A 189 -11.03 11.68 -9.38
C GLN A 189 -12.51 11.40 -9.10
N ILE A 190 -13.17 10.62 -9.95
CA ILE A 190 -14.57 10.19 -9.74
C ILE A 190 -14.69 9.35 -8.47
N ILE A 191 -13.81 8.35 -8.30
CA ILE A 191 -13.80 7.50 -7.10
C ILE A 191 -13.59 8.35 -5.83
N ALA A 192 -12.66 9.30 -5.87
CA ALA A 192 -12.44 10.23 -4.77
C ALA A 192 -13.69 11.06 -4.44
N VAL A 193 -14.37 11.62 -5.44
CA VAL A 193 -15.63 12.37 -5.22
C VAL A 193 -16.70 11.48 -4.61
N VAL A 194 -16.87 10.25 -5.11
CA VAL A 194 -17.83 9.28 -4.56
C VAL A 194 -17.50 8.97 -3.10
N PHE A 195 -16.23 8.76 -2.75
CA PHE A 195 -15.81 8.53 -1.36
C PHE A 195 -16.03 9.74 -0.46
N ALA A 196 -15.80 10.96 -0.96
CA ALA A 196 -16.07 12.18 -0.20
C ALA A 196 -17.56 12.35 0.09
N VAL A 197 -18.41 12.18 -0.94
CA VAL A 197 -19.87 12.26 -0.81
C VAL A 197 -20.37 11.19 0.16
N PHE A 198 -19.99 9.94 -0.06
CA PHE A 198 -20.36 8.84 0.83
C PHE A 198 -19.90 9.07 2.26
N GLY A 199 -18.66 9.54 2.45
CA GLY A 199 -18.11 9.85 3.77
C GLY A 199 -18.88 10.93 4.53
N ILE A 200 -19.35 11.97 3.84
CA ILE A 200 -20.18 13.02 4.43
C ILE A 200 -21.53 12.46 4.86
N PHE A 201 -22.23 11.73 3.97
CA PHE A 201 -23.56 11.21 4.25
C PHE A 201 -23.59 10.07 5.27
N SER A 202 -22.49 9.32 5.41
CA SER A 202 -22.34 8.25 6.41
C SER A 202 -21.81 8.73 7.76
N GLY A 203 -21.46 10.02 7.90
CA GLY A 203 -20.84 10.57 9.12
C GLY A 203 -19.38 10.16 9.32
N MET A 204 -18.76 9.49 8.34
CA MET A 204 -17.36 9.10 8.35
C MET A 204 -16.48 10.26 7.89
N TRP A 205 -16.30 11.26 8.75
CA TRP A 205 -15.57 12.50 8.45
C TRP A 205 -14.11 12.31 8.02
N THR A 206 -13.50 11.15 8.27
CA THR A 206 -12.15 10.81 7.82
C THR A 206 -12.07 10.49 6.32
N LEU A 207 -13.13 9.93 5.73
CA LEU A 207 -13.16 9.55 4.31
C LEU A 207 -13.01 10.74 3.34
N PRO A 208 -13.68 11.89 3.56
CA PRO A 208 -13.47 13.08 2.74
C PRO A 208 -12.01 13.57 2.74
N PHE A 209 -11.28 13.49 3.85
CA PHE A 209 -9.86 13.85 3.88
C PHE A 209 -9.03 12.92 3.00
N VAL A 210 -9.24 11.61 3.11
CA VAL A 210 -8.57 10.62 2.25
C VAL A 210 -8.91 10.86 0.78
N ALA A 211 -10.17 11.14 0.46
CA ALA A 211 -10.62 11.45 -0.88
C ALA A 211 -9.91 12.67 -1.48
N VAL A 212 -9.71 13.74 -0.71
CA VAL A 212 -8.95 14.92 -1.18
C VAL A 212 -7.52 14.54 -1.55
N PHE A 213 -6.84 13.72 -0.73
CA PHE A 213 -5.50 13.24 -1.06
C PHE A 213 -5.47 12.41 -2.35
N VAL A 214 -6.42 11.48 -2.51
CA VAL A 214 -6.55 10.67 -3.73
C VAL A 214 -6.79 11.55 -4.95
N PHE A 215 -7.67 12.54 -4.85
CA PHE A 215 -7.99 13.47 -5.93
C PHE A 215 -6.76 14.28 -6.37
N ILE A 216 -6.00 14.83 -5.41
CA ILE A 216 -4.79 15.60 -5.67
C ILE A 216 -3.72 14.71 -6.32
N ALA A 217 -3.50 13.52 -5.76
CA ALA A 217 -2.51 12.57 -6.28
C ALA A 217 -2.84 12.14 -7.73
N ALA A 218 -4.13 11.92 -8.04
CA ALA A 218 -4.55 11.61 -9.40
C ALA A 218 -4.26 12.74 -10.39
N ARG A 219 -4.41 14.00 -9.98
CA ARG A 219 -4.06 15.17 -10.82
C ARG A 219 -2.55 15.32 -11.01
N GLN A 220 -1.77 15.09 -9.96
CA GLN A 220 -0.30 15.15 -10.02
C GLN A 220 0.27 14.15 -11.03
N GLU A 221 -0.31 12.96 -11.13
CA GLU A 221 0.11 11.96 -12.13
C GLU A 221 -0.05 12.47 -13.56
N VAL A 222 -1.15 13.16 -13.88
CA VAL A 222 -1.38 13.75 -15.21
C VAL A 222 -0.34 14.82 -15.51
N GLN A 223 -0.11 15.75 -14.57
CA GLN A 223 0.90 16.80 -14.74
C GLN A 223 2.29 16.21 -14.97
N HIS A 224 2.68 15.21 -14.19
CA HIS A 224 3.98 14.54 -14.36
C HIS A 224 4.18 13.89 -15.73
N VAL A 225 3.12 13.34 -16.33
CA VAL A 225 3.19 12.78 -17.69
C VAL A 225 3.22 13.88 -18.76
N MET A 226 2.51 14.99 -18.54
CA MET A 226 2.46 16.11 -19.48
C MET A 226 3.77 16.92 -19.52
N ASP A 227 4.45 17.08 -18.38
CA ASP A 227 5.69 17.87 -18.27
C ASP A 227 6.93 17.16 -18.84
N ARG A 228 6.84 15.86 -19.15
CA ARG A 228 7.96 15.02 -19.62
C ARG A 228 8.13 14.97 -21.14
N THR A 229 7.35 15.76 -21.88
CA THR A 229 7.36 15.81 -23.35
C THR A 229 7.40 17.24 -23.84
#